data_AF-A0A1D8PI71-F1
#
_entry.id   AF-A0A1D8PI71-F1
#
_cell.length_a   1.000
_cell.length_b   1.000
_cell.length_c   1.000
_cell.angle_alpha   90.00
_cell.angle_beta   90.00
_cell.angle_gamma   90.00
#
_symmetry.space_group_name_H-M   'P 1'
#
loop_
_entity.id
_entity.type
_entity.pdbx_description
1 polymer ?
#
loop_
_entity_poly.entity_id
_entity_poly.type
_entity_poly.pdbx_seq_one_letter_code
_entity_poly.pdbx_strand_id
1 'polypeptide(L)'
;MGKFLQLLSHPIELKAVIQLFGFRQPLHPGKRDVNDKELVRCYELLNLTSRSFAAVIEELHPELRDAVMIFYLVLRALDTIEDDMTIKSSIKIPLLREFDTKLNTKNWTFDGNGPNEKDRTVLVEFDKILNVYHRLKPQYQDIIKSITFKMGNGMADYILDEEFNVNGVATVEDYNLYCHYVAGLVGEGLTNLFVLANFGDKTLTENNFAKADSMGLFLQKTNIIRDYHEDLQDGRSFWPREIWSKYTENLQDFHKVKTPAKEFAGVSCINELVLNALGHVTDCLDYLSLVKDPSSFSFCAIPQVMAVATLAEVYNNPKVLHGVVKIRKGTTCRLILESRTLPGVVKIFKEYIQVINHKSSVRDPNYLKIGIKCGEIEQYCEMIYPNKQALPPSMKSLPENKFTKIVASRESIDLSVQRRIEQENFNCNVVLFGIGALILSLIYFVLY
;
A
#
# COMPACT_ATOMS: atom_id res chain seq x y z
N MET A 1 -13.28 22.26 6.21
CA MET A 1 -14.52 21.51 6.56
C MET A 1 -14.17 20.43 7.57
N GLY A 2 -14.92 20.29 8.66
CA GLY A 2 -14.70 19.19 9.61
C GLY A 2 -14.92 17.82 8.96
N LYS A 3 -14.21 16.77 9.41
CA LYS A 3 -14.28 15.42 8.84
C LYS A 3 -15.71 14.85 8.73
N PHE A 4 -16.60 15.23 9.65
CA PHE A 4 -18.00 14.80 9.64
C PHE A 4 -18.82 15.42 8.49
N LEU A 5 -18.68 16.73 8.25
CA LEU A 5 -19.34 17.43 7.14
C LEU A 5 -18.93 16.86 5.78
N GLN A 6 -17.66 16.47 5.63
CA GLN A 6 -17.17 15.83 4.41
C GLN A 6 -17.83 14.47 4.15
N LEU A 7 -18.11 13.68 5.19
CA LEU A 7 -18.82 12.41 5.02
C LEU A 7 -20.28 12.61 4.63
N LEU A 8 -20.94 13.64 5.18
CA LEU A 8 -22.33 13.96 4.81
C LEU A 8 -22.46 14.39 3.34
N SER A 9 -21.45 15.04 2.76
CA SER A 9 -21.42 15.37 1.32
C SER A 9 -21.12 14.17 0.42
N HIS A 10 -20.77 13.01 0.98
CA HIS A 10 -20.46 11.78 0.23
C HIS A 10 -21.25 10.58 0.81
N PRO A 11 -22.55 10.42 0.49
CA PRO A 11 -23.40 9.39 1.09
C PRO A 11 -22.88 7.95 0.93
N ILE A 12 -22.27 7.64 -0.22
CA ILE A 12 -21.66 6.32 -0.49
C ILE A 12 -20.49 6.07 0.46
N GLU A 13 -19.65 7.09 0.70
CA GLU A 13 -18.53 7.02 1.62
C GLU A 13 -18.99 6.88 3.07
N LEU A 14 -20.05 7.60 3.47
CA LEU A 14 -20.65 7.45 4.79
C LEU A 14 -21.18 6.03 5.02
N LYS A 15 -21.90 5.47 4.04
CA LYS A 15 -22.34 4.07 4.09
C LYS A 15 -21.15 3.11 4.24
N ALA A 16 -20.07 3.32 3.50
CA ALA A 16 -18.88 2.48 3.58
C ALA A 16 -18.24 2.51 4.97
N VAL A 17 -18.19 3.68 5.63
CA VAL A 17 -17.72 3.80 7.01
C VAL A 17 -18.61 2.99 7.96
N ILE A 18 -19.93 3.15 7.87
CA ILE A 18 -20.89 2.42 8.71
C ILE A 18 -20.77 0.91 8.49
N GLN A 19 -20.67 0.47 7.25
CA GLN A 19 -20.54 -0.92 6.89
C GLN A 19 -19.24 -1.54 7.44
N LEU A 20 -18.12 -0.84 7.27
CA LEU A 20 -16.81 -1.33 7.70
C LEU A 20 -16.74 -1.55 9.21
N PHE A 21 -17.25 -0.59 10.00
CA PHE A 21 -17.16 -0.65 11.46
C PHE A 21 -18.34 -1.37 12.13
N GLY A 22 -19.51 -1.43 11.48
CA GLY A 22 -20.74 -1.95 12.09
C GLY A 22 -21.17 -3.33 11.58
N PHE A 23 -20.79 -3.73 10.37
CA PHE A 23 -21.38 -4.90 9.70
C PHE A 23 -20.36 -5.89 9.17
N ARG A 24 -19.14 -5.43 8.86
CA ARG A 24 -18.09 -6.28 8.33
C ARG A 24 -17.66 -7.34 9.35
N GLN A 25 -17.58 -8.59 8.92
CA GLN A 25 -17.14 -9.69 9.76
C GLN A 25 -15.68 -10.06 9.46
N PRO A 26 -14.79 -10.15 10.47
CA PRO A 26 -13.42 -10.60 10.25
C PRO A 26 -13.41 -12.07 9.77
N LEU A 27 -12.46 -12.40 8.88
CA LEU A 27 -12.31 -13.76 8.37
C LEU A 27 -11.84 -14.73 9.46
N HIS A 28 -10.92 -14.27 10.32
CA HIS A 28 -10.34 -15.04 11.42
C HIS A 28 -10.64 -14.36 12.76
N PRO A 29 -11.88 -14.49 13.28
CA PRO A 29 -12.20 -14.03 14.62
C PRO A 29 -11.40 -14.87 15.62
N GLY A 30 -10.51 -14.26 16.38
CA GLY A 30 -9.66 -14.99 17.32
C GLY A 30 -8.89 -14.01 18.20
N LYS A 31 -9.15 -14.09 19.51
CA LYS A 31 -8.53 -13.24 20.52
C LYS A 31 -7.06 -13.60 20.66
N ARG A 32 -6.21 -12.59 20.67
CA ARG A 32 -4.80 -12.65 21.10
C ARG A 32 -4.76 -13.27 22.50
N ASP A 33 -3.65 -13.91 22.88
CA ASP A 33 -3.47 -14.24 24.30
C ASP A 33 -3.33 -12.92 25.08
N VAL A 34 -4.41 -12.52 25.74
CA VAL A 34 -4.46 -11.29 26.53
C VAL A 34 -3.54 -11.33 27.75
N ASN A 35 -3.05 -12.52 28.13
CA ASN A 35 -2.11 -12.68 29.24
C ASN A 35 -0.65 -12.52 28.80
N ASP A 36 -0.38 -12.63 27.49
CA ASP A 36 0.95 -12.43 26.93
C ASP A 36 1.23 -10.93 26.77
N LYS A 37 1.71 -10.31 27.86
CA LYS A 37 1.98 -8.86 27.93
C LYS A 37 2.92 -8.36 26.83
N GLU A 38 3.89 -9.19 26.43
CA GLU A 38 4.87 -8.83 25.41
C GLU A 38 4.22 -8.83 24.02
N LEU A 39 3.38 -9.85 23.72
CA LEU A 39 2.60 -9.90 22.49
C LEU A 39 1.60 -8.73 22.41
N VAL A 40 0.86 -8.47 23.50
CA VAL A 40 -0.06 -7.34 23.60
C VAL A 40 0.67 -6.02 23.31
N ARG A 41 1.85 -5.82 23.92
CA ARG A 41 2.66 -4.62 23.69
C ARG A 41 3.10 -4.49 22.24
N CYS A 42 3.52 -5.57 21.58
CA CYS A 42 3.88 -5.52 20.16
C CYS A 42 2.69 -5.07 19.27
N TYR A 43 1.47 -5.53 19.55
CA TYR A 43 0.29 -5.05 18.82
C TYR A 43 -0.06 -3.58 19.13
N GLU A 44 0.23 -3.08 20.33
CA GLU A 44 0.13 -1.66 20.63
C GLU A 44 1.14 -0.84 19.83
N LEU A 45 2.41 -1.30 19.77
CA LEU A 45 3.46 -0.69 18.94
C LEU A 45 3.06 -0.67 17.46
N LEU A 46 2.46 -1.75 16.96
CA LEU A 46 1.94 -1.81 15.59
C LEU A 46 0.87 -0.73 15.34
N ASN A 47 -0.08 -0.57 16.26
CA ASN A 47 -1.14 0.43 16.16
C ASN A 47 -0.63 1.87 16.30
N LEU A 48 0.41 2.10 17.10
CA LEU A 48 1.06 3.40 17.26
C LEU A 48 1.77 3.84 15.98
N THR A 49 2.47 2.91 15.31
CA THR A 49 3.24 3.20 14.10
C THR A 49 2.35 3.31 12.86
N SER A 50 1.41 2.38 12.65
CA SER A 50 0.44 2.45 11.55
C SER A 50 -0.88 1.73 11.82
N ARG A 51 -1.94 2.50 12.00
CA ARG A 51 -3.32 1.97 12.09
C ARG A 51 -3.78 1.24 10.83
N SER A 52 -3.34 1.67 9.65
CA SER A 52 -3.76 1.06 8.38
C SER A 52 -3.16 -0.33 8.21
N PHE A 53 -1.86 -0.48 8.52
CA PHE A 53 -1.20 -1.78 8.51
C PHE A 53 -1.67 -2.66 9.65
N ALA A 54 -1.89 -2.11 10.85
CA ALA A 54 -2.47 -2.83 11.97
C ALA A 54 -3.80 -3.51 11.58
N ALA A 55 -4.71 -2.77 10.95
CA ALA A 55 -6.01 -3.29 10.56
C ALA A 55 -5.91 -4.50 9.61
N VAL A 56 -5.03 -4.44 8.60
CA VAL A 56 -4.88 -5.56 7.65
C VAL A 56 -4.07 -6.72 8.21
N ILE A 57 -3.09 -6.46 9.07
CA ILE A 57 -2.27 -7.50 9.72
C ILE A 57 -3.13 -8.28 10.70
N GLU A 58 -3.95 -7.61 11.52
CA GLU A 58 -4.80 -8.25 12.53
C GLU A 58 -5.85 -9.21 11.93
N GLU A 59 -6.17 -9.07 10.65
CA GLU A 59 -7.12 -9.91 9.94
C GLU A 59 -6.52 -11.17 9.33
N LEU A 60 -5.18 -11.25 9.27
CA LEU A 60 -4.49 -12.43 8.77
C LEU A 60 -4.85 -13.67 9.58
N HIS A 61 -4.74 -14.81 8.91
CA HIS A 61 -4.79 -16.12 9.55
C HIS A 61 -3.81 -16.17 10.74
N PRO A 62 -4.19 -16.74 11.90
CA PRO A 62 -3.36 -16.77 13.11
C PRO A 62 -1.92 -17.27 12.90
N GLU A 63 -1.73 -18.23 12.01
CA GLU A 63 -0.41 -18.74 11.59
C GLU A 63 0.56 -17.64 11.11
N LEU A 64 0.06 -16.62 10.40
CA LEU A 64 0.87 -15.54 9.86
C LEU A 64 0.79 -14.24 10.65
N ARG A 65 -0.29 -14.05 11.41
CA ARG A 65 -0.62 -12.76 12.04
C ARG A 65 0.53 -12.20 12.88
N ASP A 66 1.04 -13.01 13.81
CA ASP A 66 2.12 -12.60 14.70
C ASP A 66 3.46 -12.49 13.95
N ALA A 67 3.72 -13.39 13.00
CA ALA A 67 4.93 -13.38 12.19
C ALA A 67 5.03 -12.11 11.32
N VAL A 68 3.94 -11.73 10.65
CA VAL A 68 3.85 -10.53 9.83
C VAL A 68 3.87 -9.26 10.69
N MET A 69 3.24 -9.28 11.87
CA MET A 69 3.33 -8.18 12.83
C MET A 69 4.79 -7.92 13.26
N ILE A 70 5.52 -8.97 13.61
CA ILE A 70 6.94 -8.85 13.98
C ILE A 70 7.79 -8.43 12.78
N PHE A 71 7.57 -9.02 11.60
CA PHE A 71 8.23 -8.61 10.37
C PHE A 71 8.06 -7.10 10.14
N TYR A 72 6.81 -6.60 10.24
CA TYR A 72 6.52 -5.18 10.12
C TYR A 72 7.26 -4.34 11.17
N LEU A 73 7.23 -4.72 12.46
CA LEU A 73 7.85 -3.93 13.53
C LEU A 73 9.38 -3.90 13.42
N VAL A 74 10.01 -5.00 13.03
CA VAL A 74 11.46 -5.07 12.80
C VAL A 74 11.86 -4.12 11.67
N LEU A 75 11.15 -4.18 10.53
CA LEU A 75 11.46 -3.31 9.39
C LEU A 75 11.09 -1.85 9.65
N ARG A 76 10.03 -1.59 10.41
CA ARG A 76 9.67 -0.23 10.87
C ARG A 76 10.74 0.35 11.80
N ALA A 77 11.34 -0.45 12.67
CA ALA A 77 12.44 0.01 13.52
C ALA A 77 13.69 0.35 12.70
N LEU A 78 13.99 -0.46 11.69
CA LEU A 78 15.07 -0.19 10.74
C LEU A 78 14.83 1.11 9.94
N ASP A 79 13.63 1.25 9.38
CA ASP A 79 13.13 2.45 8.68
C ASP A 79 13.22 3.71 9.57
N THR A 80 12.86 3.60 10.86
CA THR A 80 12.98 4.71 11.82
C THR A 80 14.44 5.13 12.04
N ILE A 81 15.43 4.23 11.89
CA ILE A 81 16.86 4.60 11.94
C ILE A 81 17.28 5.33 10.66
N GLU A 82 16.83 4.86 9.50
CA GLU A 82 17.10 5.52 8.21
C GLU A 82 16.53 6.94 8.20
N ASP A 83 15.26 7.08 8.56
CA ASP A 83 14.50 8.32 8.43
C ASP A 83 14.85 9.38 9.48
N ASP A 84 15.34 8.99 10.66
CA ASP A 84 15.67 9.95 11.71
C ASP A 84 16.92 10.76 11.36
N MET A 85 16.73 11.96 10.83
CA MET A 85 17.79 12.90 10.44
C MET A 85 18.60 13.46 11.63
N THR A 86 18.21 13.19 12.87
CA THR A 86 18.98 13.58 14.06
C THR A 86 20.14 12.61 14.36
N ILE A 87 20.09 11.40 13.81
CA ILE A 87 21.16 10.40 13.96
C ILE A 87 22.26 10.69 12.93
N LYS A 88 23.48 10.93 13.42
CA LYS A 88 24.67 11.12 12.57
C LYS A 88 24.95 9.89 11.71
N SER A 89 25.35 10.10 10.46
CA SER A 89 25.69 9.01 9.52
C SER A 89 26.74 8.03 10.07
N SER A 90 27.68 8.52 10.89
CA SER A 90 28.71 7.69 11.56
C SER A 90 28.14 6.65 12.54
N ILE A 91 26.93 6.86 13.04
CA ILE A 91 26.19 5.91 13.89
C ILE A 91 25.16 5.16 13.05
N LYS A 92 24.43 5.88 12.19
CA LYS A 92 23.34 5.35 11.36
C LYS A 92 23.82 4.20 10.45
N ILE A 93 24.91 4.40 9.70
CA ILE A 93 25.39 3.42 8.71
C ILE A 93 25.80 2.09 9.35
N PRO A 94 26.70 2.04 10.37
CA PRO A 94 27.01 0.76 11.03
C PRO A 94 25.78 0.12 11.66
N LEU A 95 24.88 0.91 12.24
CA LEU A 95 23.69 0.40 12.89
C LEU A 95 22.74 -0.27 11.88
N LEU A 96 22.51 0.34 10.72
CA LEU A 96 21.70 -0.24 9.65
C LEU A 96 22.31 -1.55 9.10
N ARG A 97 23.62 -1.56 8.83
CA ARG A 97 24.32 -2.74 8.28
C ARG A 97 24.35 -3.93 9.22
N GLU A 98 24.33 -3.69 10.53
CA GLU A 98 24.36 -4.73 11.55
C GLU A 98 22.99 -4.97 12.21
N PHE A 99 21.92 -4.34 11.75
CA PHE A 99 20.63 -4.40 12.44
C PHE A 99 20.08 -5.83 12.54
N ASP A 100 20.28 -6.64 11.50
CA ASP A 100 19.92 -8.06 11.47
C ASP A 100 20.64 -8.87 12.57
N THR A 101 21.87 -8.48 12.94
CA THR A 101 22.63 -9.14 14.00
C THR A 101 21.96 -8.95 15.35
N LYS A 102 21.26 -7.83 15.55
CA LYS A 102 20.56 -7.51 16.79
C LYS A 102 19.38 -8.45 17.02
N LEU A 103 18.81 -9.04 15.97
CA LEU A 103 17.79 -10.10 16.06
C LEU A 103 18.27 -11.36 16.76
N ASN A 104 19.58 -11.61 16.86
CA ASN A 104 20.12 -12.74 17.62
C ASN A 104 20.24 -12.46 19.14
N THR A 105 20.05 -11.20 19.55
CA THR A 105 20.08 -10.78 20.95
C THR A 105 18.69 -10.89 21.58
N LYS A 106 18.57 -10.74 22.90
CA LYS A 106 17.28 -10.80 23.60
C LYS A 106 16.84 -9.48 24.23
N ASN A 107 17.75 -8.54 24.39
CA ASN A 107 17.55 -7.33 25.19
C ASN A 107 18.15 -6.08 24.54
N TRP A 108 18.44 -6.14 23.23
CA TRP A 108 18.93 -4.96 22.53
C TRP A 108 17.79 -3.94 22.37
N THR A 109 18.11 -2.70 22.66
CA THR A 109 17.27 -1.52 22.47
C THR A 109 18.15 -0.38 21.96
N PHE A 110 17.53 0.64 21.40
CA PHE A 110 18.21 1.83 20.95
C PHE A 110 17.44 3.09 21.35
N ASP A 111 18.14 4.01 22.03
CA ASP A 111 17.60 5.28 22.50
C ASP A 111 18.44 6.47 22.00
N GLY A 112 18.99 6.35 20.79
CA GLY A 112 19.80 7.40 20.15
C GLY A 112 19.01 8.32 19.22
N ASN A 113 17.70 8.09 19.06
CA ASN A 113 16.81 8.90 18.25
C ASN A 113 16.57 10.29 18.83
N GLY A 114 16.13 11.21 17.97
CA GLY A 114 15.60 12.49 18.41
C GLY A 114 14.40 12.30 19.33
N PRO A 115 14.19 13.18 20.35
CA PRO A 115 13.12 12.97 21.33
C PRO A 115 11.71 13.03 20.72
N ASN A 116 11.57 13.70 19.57
CA ASN A 116 10.34 13.89 18.82
C ASN A 116 10.19 12.92 17.64
N GLU A 117 11.13 11.99 17.45
CA GLU A 117 11.03 10.99 16.39
C GLU A 117 9.77 10.12 16.64
N LYS A 118 8.86 10.13 15.66
CA LYS A 118 7.48 9.69 15.83
C LYS A 118 7.39 8.23 16.25
N ASP A 119 8.21 7.39 15.62
CA ASP A 119 8.17 5.96 15.80
C ASP A 119 9.27 5.44 16.74
N ARG A 120 10.04 6.31 17.41
CA ARG A 120 11.20 5.94 18.26
C ARG A 120 10.91 4.84 19.28
N THR A 121 9.67 4.73 19.75
CA THR A 121 9.26 3.74 20.75
C THR A 121 9.53 2.30 20.29
N VAL A 122 9.48 2.00 18.98
CA VAL A 122 9.81 0.66 18.51
C VAL A 122 11.28 0.29 18.70
N LEU A 123 12.18 1.28 18.76
CA LEU A 123 13.61 1.09 19.02
C LEU A 123 13.92 1.05 20.52
N VAL A 124 13.27 1.91 21.30
CA VAL A 124 13.42 1.98 22.77
C VAL A 124 12.91 0.69 23.44
N GLU A 125 11.84 0.10 22.90
CA GLU A 125 11.21 -1.13 23.39
C GLU A 125 11.47 -2.32 22.46
N PHE A 126 12.58 -2.32 21.72
CA PHE A 126 12.90 -3.37 20.76
C PHE A 126 13.11 -4.74 21.42
N ASP A 127 13.45 -4.79 22.71
CA ASP A 127 13.50 -6.01 23.51
C ASP A 127 12.16 -6.76 23.52
N LYS A 128 11.04 -6.02 23.51
CA LYS A 128 9.68 -6.58 23.45
C LYS A 128 9.43 -7.31 22.13
N ILE A 129 9.87 -6.68 21.03
CA ILE A 129 9.79 -7.23 19.69
C ILE A 129 10.66 -8.50 19.60
N LEU A 130 11.90 -8.45 20.11
CA LEU A 130 12.81 -9.59 20.16
C LEU A 130 12.21 -10.79 20.93
N ASN A 131 11.58 -10.53 22.08
CA ASN A 131 10.98 -11.58 22.90
C ASN A 131 9.88 -12.36 22.18
N VAL A 132 9.10 -11.71 21.31
CA VAL A 132 8.08 -12.37 20.49
C VAL A 132 8.70 -12.98 19.23
N TYR A 133 9.64 -12.29 18.59
CA TYR A 133 10.41 -12.79 17.44
C TYR A 133 11.03 -14.16 17.72
N HIS A 134 11.67 -14.34 18.88
CA HIS A 134 12.31 -15.62 19.28
C HIS A 134 11.32 -16.78 19.50
N ARG A 135 10.01 -16.51 19.57
CA ARG A 135 8.95 -17.53 19.68
C ARG A 135 8.44 -17.98 18.31
N LEU A 136 8.75 -17.25 17.24
CA LEU A 136 8.34 -17.61 15.88
C LEU A 136 9.04 -18.89 15.41
N LYS A 137 8.47 -19.54 14.39
CA LYS A 137 9.13 -20.69 13.74
C LYS A 137 10.51 -20.28 13.22
N PRO A 138 11.56 -21.13 13.34
CA PRO A 138 12.90 -20.79 12.87
C PRO A 138 12.94 -20.30 11.42
N GLN A 139 12.14 -20.91 10.54
CA GLN A 139 12.06 -20.51 9.13
C GLN A 139 11.51 -19.09 8.94
N TYR A 140 10.63 -18.62 9.83
CA TYR A 140 10.13 -17.23 9.79
C TYR A 140 11.17 -16.26 10.31
N GLN A 141 11.90 -16.64 11.37
CA GLN A 141 13.02 -15.87 11.89
C GLN A 141 14.08 -15.66 10.79
N ASP A 142 14.44 -16.72 10.06
CA ASP A 142 15.42 -16.67 8.97
C ASP A 142 15.00 -15.69 7.85
N ILE A 143 13.72 -15.70 7.46
CA ILE A 143 13.18 -14.76 6.46
C ILE A 143 13.28 -13.32 6.97
N ILE A 144 12.76 -13.05 8.17
CA ILE A 144 12.77 -11.70 8.75
C ILE A 144 14.21 -11.18 8.79
N LYS A 145 15.13 -11.98 9.34
CA LYS A 145 16.55 -11.62 9.43
C LYS A 145 17.20 -11.38 8.08
N SER A 146 16.94 -12.24 7.09
CA SER A 146 17.50 -12.08 5.74
C SER A 146 17.02 -10.79 5.06
N ILE A 147 15.73 -10.48 5.16
CA ILE A 147 15.19 -9.22 4.61
C ILE A 147 15.75 -8.01 5.36
N THR A 148 15.80 -8.05 6.68
CA THR A 148 16.41 -6.99 7.50
C THR A 148 17.86 -6.72 7.10
N PHE A 149 18.66 -7.77 6.88
CA PHE A 149 20.05 -7.65 6.44
C PHE A 149 20.16 -6.94 5.08
N LYS A 150 19.38 -7.38 4.09
CA LYS A 150 19.41 -6.82 2.73
C LYS A 150 18.92 -5.36 2.73
N MET A 151 17.80 -5.08 3.41
CA MET A 151 17.19 -3.75 3.50
C MET A 151 18.13 -2.76 4.21
N GLY A 152 18.73 -3.16 5.34
CA GLY A 152 19.66 -2.31 6.09
C GLY A 152 20.93 -1.97 5.32
N ASN A 153 21.47 -2.92 4.54
CA ASN A 153 22.60 -2.64 3.66
C ASN A 153 22.21 -1.71 2.51
N GLY A 154 21.06 -1.93 1.88
CA GLY A 154 20.54 -1.03 0.84
C GLY A 154 20.39 0.41 1.33
N MET A 155 19.68 0.62 2.45
CA MET A 155 19.52 1.95 3.05
C MET A 155 20.87 2.62 3.36
N ALA A 156 21.82 1.85 3.90
CA ALA A 156 23.15 2.35 4.22
C ALA A 156 23.95 2.77 2.98
N ASP A 157 23.80 2.06 1.85
CA ASP A 157 24.45 2.41 0.58
C ASP A 157 23.95 3.77 0.06
N TYR A 158 22.64 4.05 0.16
CA TYR A 158 22.07 5.34 -0.25
C TYR A 158 22.44 6.50 0.67
N ILE A 159 22.58 6.27 1.98
CA ILE A 159 23.04 7.32 2.91
C ILE A 159 24.49 7.73 2.61
N LEU A 160 25.33 6.79 2.18
CA LEU A 160 26.73 7.05 1.81
C LEU A 160 26.88 7.80 0.47
N ASP A 161 25.83 7.80 -0.36
CA ASP A 161 25.82 8.52 -1.62
C ASP A 161 25.58 10.02 -1.37
N GLU A 162 26.65 10.81 -1.43
CA GLU A 162 26.58 12.26 -1.28
C GLU A 162 25.72 12.91 -2.37
N GLU A 163 25.67 12.35 -3.59
CA GLU A 163 24.81 12.88 -4.65
C GLU A 163 23.34 12.61 -4.33
N PHE A 164 23.00 11.42 -3.84
CA PHE A 164 21.64 11.10 -3.41
C PHE A 164 21.09 12.11 -2.40
N ASN A 165 21.89 12.45 -1.38
CA ASN A 165 21.49 13.39 -0.34
C ASN A 165 21.28 14.83 -0.84
N VAL A 166 21.99 15.25 -1.89
CA VAL A 166 21.93 16.64 -2.41
C VAL A 166 20.94 16.78 -3.56
N ASN A 167 20.89 15.79 -4.43
CA ASN A 167 20.30 15.87 -5.77
C ASN A 167 19.15 14.87 -5.98
N GLY A 168 18.87 14.06 -4.98
CA GLY A 168 17.99 12.91 -5.07
C GLY A 168 18.57 11.79 -5.92
N VAL A 169 17.72 10.84 -6.28
CA VAL A 169 18.11 9.68 -7.08
C VAL A 169 18.53 10.12 -8.48
N ALA A 170 19.65 9.62 -9.00
CA ALA A 170 20.16 10.07 -10.31
C ALA A 170 19.30 9.55 -11.47
N THR A 171 19.14 8.23 -11.58
CA THR A 171 18.45 7.56 -12.70
C THR A 171 17.15 6.88 -12.30
N VAL A 172 16.34 6.48 -13.29
CA VAL A 172 15.18 5.61 -13.05
C VAL A 172 15.61 4.22 -12.55
N GLU A 173 16.81 3.74 -12.92
CA GLU A 173 17.35 2.47 -12.42
C GLU A 173 17.68 2.55 -10.93
N ASP A 174 18.38 3.61 -10.50
CA ASP A 174 18.66 3.87 -9.08
C ASP A 174 17.36 4.04 -8.29
N TYR A 175 16.33 4.60 -8.91
CA TYR A 175 15.02 4.79 -8.28
C TYR A 175 14.29 3.47 -8.07
N ASN A 176 14.38 2.57 -9.07
CA ASN A 176 13.87 1.21 -8.95
C ASN A 176 14.64 0.44 -7.88
N LEU A 177 15.97 0.58 -7.84
CA LEU A 177 16.82 -0.12 -6.87
C LEU A 177 16.55 0.35 -5.43
N TYR A 178 16.36 1.65 -5.20
CA TYR A 178 15.97 2.17 -3.89
C TYR A 178 14.62 1.58 -3.47
N CYS A 179 13.62 1.63 -4.35
CA CYS A 179 12.31 1.05 -4.09
C CYS A 179 12.36 -0.47 -3.86
N HIS A 180 13.26 -1.19 -4.53
CA HIS A 180 13.51 -2.60 -4.29
C HIS A 180 13.98 -2.82 -2.84
N TYR A 181 14.99 -2.08 -2.38
CA TYR A 181 15.50 -2.24 -1.02
C TYR A 181 14.45 -1.98 0.05
N VAL A 182 13.68 -0.90 -0.07
CA VAL A 182 12.77 -0.47 1.02
C VAL A 182 11.37 -1.07 0.94
N ALA A 183 10.95 -1.59 -0.21
CA ALA A 183 9.61 -2.14 -0.41
C ALA A 183 9.55 -3.43 -1.24
N GLY A 184 10.41 -3.59 -2.24
CA GLY A 184 10.51 -4.83 -3.02
C GLY A 184 10.86 -6.04 -2.15
N LEU A 185 11.91 -5.91 -1.32
CA LEU A 185 12.33 -6.91 -0.33
C LEU A 185 11.24 -7.22 0.71
N VAL A 186 10.41 -6.24 1.05
CA VAL A 186 9.24 -6.45 1.93
C VAL A 186 8.25 -7.41 1.24
N GLY A 187 8.01 -7.20 -0.06
CA GLY A 187 7.24 -8.11 -0.90
C GLY A 187 7.83 -9.52 -0.95
N GLU A 188 9.15 -9.66 -1.13
CA GLU A 188 9.83 -10.96 -1.09
C GLU A 188 9.63 -11.68 0.26
N GLY A 189 9.84 -10.97 1.37
CA GLY A 189 9.70 -11.53 2.71
C GLY A 189 8.29 -12.02 3.00
N LEU A 190 7.29 -11.19 2.72
CA LEU A 190 5.87 -11.55 2.87
C LEU A 190 5.50 -12.75 1.99
N THR A 191 5.97 -12.77 0.74
CA THR A 191 5.72 -13.88 -0.18
C THR A 191 6.30 -15.18 0.36
N ASN A 192 7.53 -15.15 0.88
CA ASN A 192 8.15 -16.32 1.49
C ASN A 192 7.37 -16.82 2.71
N LEU A 193 6.90 -15.91 3.57
CA LEU A 193 6.04 -16.28 4.71
C LEU A 193 4.75 -16.97 4.22
N PHE A 194 4.09 -16.44 3.19
CA PHE A 194 2.86 -17.02 2.65
C PHE A 194 3.07 -18.41 2.06
N VAL A 195 4.15 -18.61 1.31
CA VAL A 195 4.47 -19.91 0.72
C VAL A 195 4.81 -20.94 1.79
N LEU A 196 5.62 -20.58 2.78
CA LEU A 196 5.93 -21.48 3.90
C LEU A 196 4.70 -21.86 4.74
N ALA A 197 3.76 -20.93 4.91
CA ALA A 197 2.50 -21.16 5.59
C ALA A 197 1.46 -21.92 4.74
N ASN A 198 1.79 -22.29 3.49
CA ASN A 198 0.88 -22.91 2.51
C ASN A 198 -0.33 -22.05 2.12
N PHE A 199 -0.22 -20.72 2.24
CA PHE A 199 -1.21 -19.76 1.74
C PHE A 199 -0.89 -19.24 0.33
N GLY A 200 0.23 -19.70 -0.22
CA GLY A 200 0.66 -19.50 -1.59
C GLY A 200 1.48 -20.69 -2.08
N ASP A 201 1.68 -20.77 -3.39
CA ASP A 201 2.52 -21.79 -4.00
C ASP A 201 3.74 -21.17 -4.70
N LYS A 202 4.58 -22.02 -5.30
CA LYS A 202 5.83 -21.60 -5.94
C LYS A 202 5.64 -20.60 -7.10
N THR A 203 4.43 -20.47 -7.66
CA THR A 203 4.14 -19.46 -8.70
C THR A 203 4.30 -18.03 -8.19
N LEU A 204 4.15 -17.80 -6.88
CA LEU A 204 4.39 -16.49 -6.27
C LEU A 204 5.87 -16.10 -6.24
N THR A 205 6.78 -17.08 -6.24
CA THR A 205 8.24 -16.87 -6.17
C THR A 205 8.93 -17.01 -7.53
N GLU A 206 8.17 -17.26 -8.60
CA GLU A 206 8.66 -17.35 -9.97
C GLU A 206 9.45 -16.11 -10.39
N ASN A 207 10.45 -16.33 -11.23
CA ASN A 207 11.36 -15.28 -11.72
C ASN A 207 11.99 -14.47 -10.58
N ASN A 208 12.38 -15.14 -9.48
CA ASN A 208 13.00 -14.51 -8.32
C ASN A 208 12.13 -13.38 -7.74
N PHE A 209 10.87 -13.69 -7.42
CA PHE A 209 9.92 -12.76 -6.80
C PHE A 209 9.55 -11.53 -7.65
N ALA A 210 9.82 -11.52 -8.97
CA ALA A 210 9.64 -10.34 -9.82
C ALA A 210 8.28 -9.62 -9.65
N LYS A 211 7.17 -10.36 -9.50
CA LYS A 211 5.85 -9.75 -9.29
C LYS A 211 5.65 -9.18 -7.88
N ALA A 212 6.20 -9.85 -6.86
CA ALA A 212 6.16 -9.37 -5.48
C ALA A 212 7.01 -8.10 -5.31
N ASP A 213 8.17 -8.09 -5.97
CA ASP A 213 9.03 -6.91 -6.07
C ASP A 213 8.29 -5.75 -6.75
N SER A 214 7.68 -5.99 -7.92
CA SER A 214 6.87 -5.01 -8.65
C SER A 214 5.74 -4.41 -7.79
N MET A 215 5.07 -5.21 -6.95
CA MET A 215 4.10 -4.71 -5.96
C MET A 215 4.72 -3.79 -4.91
N GLY A 216 5.91 -4.10 -4.40
CA GLY A 216 6.66 -3.25 -3.50
C GLY A 216 7.01 -1.91 -4.15
N LEU A 217 7.54 -1.97 -5.38
CA LEU A 217 7.85 -0.78 -6.18
C LEU A 217 6.60 0.07 -6.43
N PHE A 218 5.47 -0.52 -6.79
CA PHE A 218 4.23 0.24 -7.01
C PHE A 218 3.82 1.06 -5.77
N LEU A 219 3.88 0.46 -4.58
CA LEU A 219 3.56 1.13 -3.33
C LEU A 219 4.55 2.25 -3.02
N GLN A 220 5.85 1.96 -3.10
CA GLN A 220 6.87 2.92 -2.73
C GLN A 220 6.93 4.10 -3.69
N LYS A 221 6.81 3.84 -4.99
CA LYS A 221 6.72 4.89 -5.99
C LYS A 221 5.52 5.79 -5.76
N THR A 222 4.38 5.21 -5.42
CA THR A 222 3.18 5.98 -5.08
C THR A 222 3.39 6.88 -3.86
N ASN A 223 4.06 6.39 -2.81
CA ASN A 223 4.40 7.19 -1.64
C ASN A 223 5.37 8.33 -1.99
N ILE A 224 6.45 8.04 -2.71
CA ILE A 224 7.46 9.04 -3.12
C ILE A 224 6.86 10.16 -3.98
N ILE A 225 5.92 9.83 -4.87
CA ILE A 225 5.22 10.85 -5.67
C ILE A 225 4.34 11.73 -4.78
N ARG A 226 3.60 11.11 -3.86
CA ARG A 226 2.64 11.78 -2.98
C ARG A 226 3.30 12.69 -1.96
N ASP A 227 4.42 12.25 -1.38
CA ASP A 227 5.02 12.86 -0.18
C ASP A 227 6.09 13.91 -0.50
N TYR A 228 6.24 14.31 -1.78
CA TYR A 228 7.20 15.32 -2.24
C TYR A 228 7.32 16.56 -1.34
N HIS A 229 6.20 17.12 -0.90
CA HIS A 229 6.20 18.29 -0.02
C HIS A 229 6.79 18.00 1.37
N GLU A 230 6.39 16.88 1.97
CA GLU A 230 6.85 16.46 3.31
C GLU A 230 8.35 16.11 3.23
N ASP A 231 8.77 15.36 2.21
CA ASP A 231 10.18 15.01 1.99
C ASP A 231 11.07 16.24 1.82
N LEU A 232 10.62 17.24 1.06
CA LEU A 232 11.37 18.48 0.89
C LEU A 232 11.52 19.27 2.20
N GLN A 233 10.52 19.23 3.09
CA GLN A 233 10.59 19.87 4.41
C GLN A 233 11.60 19.17 5.32
N ASP A 234 11.71 17.86 5.20
CA ASP A 234 12.66 17.03 5.95
C ASP A 234 14.07 17.05 5.31
N GLY A 235 14.26 17.79 4.21
CA GLY A 235 15.55 17.91 3.52
C GLY A 235 15.93 16.69 2.69
N ARG A 236 14.94 15.87 2.31
CA ARG A 236 15.11 14.65 1.50
C ARG A 236 14.60 14.87 0.07
N SER A 237 15.03 14.04 -0.86
CA SER A 237 14.57 14.09 -2.25
C SER A 237 14.69 12.72 -2.91
N PHE A 238 13.56 12.15 -3.32
CA PHE A 238 13.53 10.80 -3.91
C PHE A 238 13.12 10.77 -5.39
N TRP A 239 12.69 11.91 -5.95
CA TRP A 239 12.34 11.96 -7.36
C TRP A 239 13.60 11.81 -8.23
N PRO A 240 13.58 10.94 -9.26
CA PRO A 240 14.75 10.71 -10.10
C PRO A 240 15.08 11.91 -10.99
N ARG A 241 16.35 12.33 -10.98
CA ARG A 241 16.88 13.44 -11.79
C ARG A 241 16.65 13.24 -13.27
N GLU A 242 16.79 12.02 -13.76
CA GLU A 242 16.45 11.65 -15.14
C GLU A 242 15.01 12.05 -15.55
N ILE A 243 14.08 12.17 -14.60
CA ILE A 243 12.71 12.64 -14.85
C ILE A 243 12.58 14.14 -14.56
N TRP A 244 12.86 14.58 -13.34
CA TRP A 244 12.52 15.96 -12.95
C TRP A 244 13.35 17.02 -13.68
N SER A 245 14.58 16.70 -14.10
CA SER A 245 15.46 17.65 -14.81
C SER A 245 14.94 18.05 -16.20
N LYS A 246 13.99 17.29 -16.77
CA LYS A 246 13.29 17.64 -18.02
C LYS A 246 12.39 18.87 -17.86
N TYR A 247 12.02 19.21 -16.62
CA TYR A 247 10.99 20.20 -16.31
C TYR A 247 11.51 21.38 -15.47
N THR A 248 12.67 21.24 -14.84
CA THR A 248 13.28 22.27 -13.99
C THR A 248 14.78 22.06 -13.81
N GLU A 249 15.51 23.14 -13.52
CA GLU A 249 16.95 23.08 -13.22
C GLU A 249 17.21 22.54 -11.80
N ASN A 250 16.40 22.97 -10.82
CA ASN A 250 16.44 22.46 -9.46
C ASN A 250 15.09 21.86 -9.07
N LEU A 251 15.09 20.67 -8.46
CA LEU A 251 13.87 19.98 -8.02
C LEU A 251 13.02 20.84 -7.07
N GLN A 252 13.66 21.61 -6.19
CA GLN A 252 12.99 22.47 -5.21
C GLN A 252 12.23 23.65 -5.84
N ASP A 253 12.51 23.98 -7.10
CA ASP A 253 11.87 25.11 -7.78
C ASP A 253 10.38 24.88 -8.01
N PHE A 254 9.93 23.62 -8.12
CA PHE A 254 8.49 23.33 -8.16
C PHE A 254 7.77 23.81 -6.91
N HIS A 255 8.42 23.77 -5.75
CA HIS A 255 7.86 24.28 -4.50
C HIS A 255 8.08 25.80 -4.34
N LYS A 256 9.27 26.29 -4.67
CA LYS A 256 9.72 27.67 -4.40
C LYS A 256 9.21 28.70 -5.40
N VAL A 257 9.18 28.36 -6.69
CA VAL A 257 8.87 29.30 -7.77
C VAL A 257 7.39 29.20 -8.14
N LYS A 258 6.59 30.11 -7.58
CA LYS A 258 5.12 30.14 -7.72
C LYS A 258 4.66 30.88 -8.99
N THR A 259 4.99 30.34 -10.16
CA THR A 259 4.49 30.84 -11.45
C THR A 259 3.63 29.77 -12.14
N PRO A 260 2.61 30.16 -12.95
CA PRO A 260 1.80 29.19 -13.69
C PRO A 260 2.61 28.25 -14.58
N ALA A 261 3.70 28.76 -15.18
CA ALA A 261 4.60 27.95 -16.02
C ALA A 261 5.35 26.90 -15.20
N LYS A 262 5.85 27.26 -14.00
CA LYS A 262 6.55 26.32 -13.13
C LYS A 262 5.60 25.29 -12.51
N GLU A 263 4.40 25.71 -12.12
CA GLU A 263 3.35 24.78 -11.64
C GLU A 263 3.01 23.76 -12.74
N PHE A 264 2.80 24.22 -13.98
CA PHE A 264 2.56 23.32 -15.12
C PHE A 264 3.72 22.34 -15.36
N ALA A 265 4.96 22.80 -15.26
CA ALA A 265 6.15 21.94 -15.38
C ALA A 265 6.21 20.90 -14.25
N GLY A 266 5.93 21.29 -13.01
CA GLY A 266 5.88 20.37 -11.86
C GLY A 266 4.77 19.34 -11.98
N VAL A 267 3.58 19.74 -12.43
CA VAL A 267 2.48 18.82 -12.71
C VAL A 267 2.82 17.84 -13.85
N SER A 268 3.50 18.31 -14.90
CA SER A 268 3.97 17.44 -15.99
C SER A 268 5.00 16.41 -15.49
N CYS A 269 5.89 16.82 -14.58
CA CYS A 269 6.82 15.92 -13.90
C CYS A 269 6.09 14.85 -13.06
N ILE A 270 5.09 15.25 -12.26
CA ILE A 270 4.25 14.30 -11.50
C ILE A 270 3.62 13.29 -12.45
N ASN A 271 3.13 13.73 -13.60
CA ASN A 271 2.44 12.86 -14.55
C ASN A 271 3.40 11.84 -15.20
N GLU A 272 4.66 12.20 -15.45
CA GLU A 272 5.67 11.22 -15.90
C GLU A 272 6.04 10.21 -14.78
N LEU A 273 6.09 10.65 -13.52
CA LEU A 273 6.31 9.73 -12.40
C LEU A 273 5.13 8.77 -12.20
N VAL A 274 3.89 9.27 -12.32
CA VAL A 274 2.69 8.43 -12.31
C VAL A 274 2.72 7.43 -13.47
N LEU A 275 3.10 7.86 -14.69
CA LEU A 275 3.28 6.95 -15.82
C LEU A 275 4.26 5.81 -15.49
N ASN A 276 5.38 6.14 -14.84
CA ASN A 276 6.38 5.16 -14.42
C ASN A 276 5.80 4.18 -13.38
N ALA A 277 5.10 4.68 -12.35
CA ALA A 277 4.45 3.85 -11.34
C ALA A 277 3.36 2.93 -11.94
N LEU A 278 2.57 3.43 -12.90
CA LEU A 278 1.55 2.64 -13.62
C LEU A 278 2.13 1.43 -14.36
N GLY A 279 3.44 1.43 -14.67
CA GLY A 279 4.13 0.28 -15.26
C GLY A 279 4.06 -1.01 -14.43
N HIS A 280 3.79 -0.92 -13.12
CA HIS A 280 3.72 -2.08 -12.22
C HIS A 280 2.31 -2.68 -12.07
N VAL A 281 1.27 -2.03 -12.60
CA VAL A 281 -0.13 -2.41 -12.31
C VAL A 281 -0.47 -3.82 -12.79
N THR A 282 0.00 -4.23 -13.96
CA THR A 282 -0.28 -5.57 -14.51
C THR A 282 0.36 -6.66 -13.66
N ASP A 283 1.56 -6.43 -13.15
CA ASP A 283 2.24 -7.36 -12.22
C ASP A 283 1.53 -7.44 -10.88
N CYS A 284 1.01 -6.31 -10.39
CA CYS A 284 0.19 -6.29 -9.17
C CYS A 284 -1.07 -7.14 -9.35
N LEU A 285 -1.77 -6.99 -10.48
CA LEU A 285 -2.95 -7.80 -10.80
C LEU A 285 -2.59 -9.29 -10.94
N ASP A 286 -1.48 -9.60 -11.61
CA ASP A 286 -1.00 -10.97 -11.76
C ASP A 286 -0.65 -11.59 -10.42
N TYR A 287 0.11 -10.91 -9.55
CA TYR A 287 0.44 -11.42 -8.22
C TYR A 287 -0.83 -11.66 -7.40
N LEU A 288 -1.74 -10.69 -7.33
CA LEU A 288 -2.99 -10.83 -6.57
C LEU A 288 -3.86 -11.99 -7.07
N SER A 289 -3.79 -12.30 -8.37
CA SER A 289 -4.49 -13.44 -8.95
C SER A 289 -3.96 -14.80 -8.47
N LEU A 290 -2.70 -14.85 -8.01
CA LEU A 290 -2.05 -16.05 -7.49
C LEU A 290 -2.30 -16.28 -6.00
N VAL A 291 -2.60 -15.24 -5.20
CA VAL A 291 -2.81 -15.36 -3.74
C VAL A 291 -4.16 -15.99 -3.39
N LYS A 292 -4.19 -17.27 -3.02
CA LYS A 292 -5.45 -18.02 -2.84
C LYS A 292 -6.08 -17.86 -1.46
N ASP A 293 -5.32 -17.63 -0.40
CA ASP A 293 -5.90 -17.40 0.92
C ASP A 293 -6.65 -16.05 0.98
N PRO A 294 -7.93 -15.99 1.39
CA PRO A 294 -8.70 -14.74 1.46
C PRO A 294 -8.11 -13.65 2.36
N SER A 295 -7.48 -14.02 3.47
CA SER A 295 -6.92 -13.07 4.42
C SER A 295 -5.60 -12.48 3.90
N SER A 296 -4.70 -13.32 3.38
CA SER A 296 -3.49 -12.89 2.69
C SER A 296 -3.80 -12.10 1.42
N PHE A 297 -4.83 -12.50 0.66
CA PHE A 297 -5.28 -11.75 -0.52
C PHE A 297 -5.71 -10.34 -0.13
N SER A 298 -6.58 -10.20 0.88
CA SER A 298 -7.05 -8.88 1.32
C SER A 298 -5.89 -8.03 1.85
N PHE A 299 -4.99 -8.63 2.64
CA PHE A 299 -3.77 -7.98 3.13
C PHE A 299 -2.91 -7.42 2.00
N CYS A 300 -2.71 -8.20 0.93
CA CYS A 300 -1.96 -7.76 -0.25
C CYS A 300 -2.73 -6.75 -1.10
N ALA A 301 -4.05 -6.94 -1.29
CA ALA A 301 -4.85 -6.16 -2.22
C ALA A 301 -5.13 -4.74 -1.71
N ILE A 302 -5.40 -4.60 -0.41
CA ILE A 302 -5.83 -3.33 0.20
C ILE A 302 -4.81 -2.21 -0.04
N PRO A 303 -3.50 -2.37 0.22
CA PRO A 303 -2.49 -1.36 -0.10
C PRO A 303 -2.44 -1.00 -1.59
N GLN A 304 -2.63 -1.98 -2.47
CA GLN A 304 -2.51 -1.81 -3.93
C GLN A 304 -3.68 -1.00 -4.49
N VAL A 305 -4.90 -1.27 -4.04
CA VAL A 305 -6.07 -0.47 -4.42
C VAL A 305 -6.03 0.94 -3.82
N MET A 306 -5.42 1.12 -2.65
CA MET A 306 -5.17 2.44 -2.09
C MET A 306 -4.11 3.20 -2.89
N ALA A 307 -3.09 2.50 -3.38
CA ALA A 307 -2.03 3.10 -4.18
C ALA A 307 -2.57 3.58 -5.54
N VAL A 308 -3.35 2.78 -6.29
CA VAL A 308 -3.94 3.26 -7.55
C VAL A 308 -4.93 4.41 -7.34
N ALA A 309 -5.71 4.39 -6.25
CA ALA A 309 -6.56 5.52 -5.87
C ALA A 309 -5.74 6.77 -5.51
N THR A 310 -4.58 6.60 -4.87
CA THR A 310 -3.66 7.69 -4.56
C THR A 310 -3.02 8.25 -5.82
N LEU A 311 -2.58 7.40 -6.76
CA LEU A 311 -2.09 7.83 -8.07
C LEU A 311 -3.13 8.67 -8.80
N ALA A 312 -4.41 8.29 -8.76
CA ALA A 312 -5.48 9.08 -9.33
C ALA A 312 -5.70 10.43 -8.62
N GLU A 313 -5.43 10.56 -7.31
CA GLU A 313 -5.52 11.83 -6.59
C GLU A 313 -4.31 12.75 -6.85
N VAL A 314 -3.11 12.20 -7.03
CA VAL A 314 -1.89 12.99 -7.31
C VAL A 314 -1.73 13.33 -8.80
N TYR A 315 -2.30 12.53 -9.69
CA TYR A 315 -2.22 12.75 -11.14
C TYR A 315 -2.90 14.06 -11.54
N ASN A 316 -2.19 14.84 -12.34
CA ASN A 316 -2.59 16.15 -12.83
C ASN A 316 -3.05 17.11 -11.70
N ASN A 317 -2.40 17.04 -10.53
CA ASN A 317 -2.81 17.77 -9.34
C ASN A 317 -1.66 18.65 -8.79
N PRO A 318 -1.72 19.98 -8.93
CA PRO A 318 -0.66 20.87 -8.44
C PRO A 318 -0.54 20.91 -6.91
N LYS A 319 -1.55 20.44 -6.16
CA LYS A 319 -1.49 20.42 -4.69
C LYS A 319 -0.34 19.58 -4.14
N VAL A 320 0.09 18.56 -4.87
CA VAL A 320 1.22 17.68 -4.49
C VAL A 320 2.51 18.48 -4.31
N LEU A 321 2.70 19.55 -5.08
CA LEU A 321 3.90 20.39 -5.02
C LEU A 321 3.98 21.25 -3.76
N HIS A 322 2.85 21.44 -3.06
CA HIS A 322 2.71 22.48 -2.04
C HIS A 322 2.05 21.99 -0.75
N GLY A 323 1.67 20.72 -0.67
CA GLY A 323 0.94 20.21 0.49
C GLY A 323 0.61 18.74 0.39
N VAL A 324 -0.02 18.27 1.45
CA VAL A 324 -0.38 16.86 1.61
C VAL A 324 -1.61 16.51 0.77
N VAL A 325 -1.47 15.52 -0.11
CA VAL A 325 -2.57 14.94 -0.89
C VAL A 325 -2.84 13.53 -0.38
N LYS A 326 -4.03 13.31 0.19
CA LYS A 326 -4.43 12.00 0.74
C LYS A 326 -5.83 11.64 0.25
N ILE A 327 -6.04 10.35 -0.07
CA ILE A 327 -7.38 9.82 -0.32
C ILE A 327 -8.29 10.06 0.90
N ARG A 328 -9.58 10.30 0.66
CA ARG A 328 -10.54 10.50 1.76
C ARG A 328 -10.72 9.21 2.56
N LYS A 329 -10.95 9.34 3.86
CA LYS A 329 -11.18 8.18 4.75
C LYS A 329 -12.38 7.33 4.32
N GLY A 330 -13.42 7.97 3.81
CA GLY A 330 -14.59 7.27 3.28
C GLY A 330 -14.24 6.43 2.05
N THR A 331 -13.44 7.00 1.14
CA THR A 331 -12.83 6.25 0.02
C THR A 331 -12.01 5.07 0.53
N THR A 332 -11.12 5.26 1.51
CA THR A 332 -10.36 4.16 2.14
C THR A 332 -11.27 3.03 2.62
N CYS A 333 -12.37 3.35 3.30
CA CYS A 333 -13.32 2.34 3.78
C CYS A 333 -14.01 1.61 2.64
N ARG A 334 -14.42 2.33 1.59
CA ARG A 334 -15.00 1.74 0.38
C ARG A 334 -14.04 0.76 -0.27
N LEU A 335 -12.77 1.16 -0.45
CA LEU A 335 -11.74 0.31 -1.05
C LEU A 335 -11.53 -0.98 -0.25
N ILE A 336 -11.43 -0.88 1.09
CA ILE A 336 -11.28 -2.07 1.96
C ILE A 336 -12.46 -3.05 1.80
N LEU A 337 -13.68 -2.54 1.66
CA LEU A 337 -14.87 -3.37 1.49
C LEU A 337 -14.92 -4.04 0.11
N GLU A 338 -14.57 -3.29 -0.94
CA GLU A 338 -14.68 -3.71 -2.33
C GLU A 338 -13.48 -4.55 -2.82
N SER A 339 -12.31 -4.45 -2.19
CA SER A 339 -11.08 -5.14 -2.62
C SER A 339 -10.86 -6.52 -2.02
N ARG A 340 -11.90 -7.16 -1.47
CA ARG A 340 -11.81 -8.47 -0.79
C ARG A 340 -11.84 -9.67 -1.75
N THR A 341 -12.14 -9.43 -3.03
CA THR A 341 -12.15 -10.44 -4.09
C THR A 341 -11.38 -9.93 -5.30
N LEU A 342 -10.85 -10.84 -6.13
CA LEU A 342 -10.13 -10.45 -7.34
C LEU A 342 -11.01 -9.65 -8.34
N PRO A 343 -12.28 -10.00 -8.60
CA PRO A 343 -13.17 -9.17 -9.42
C PRO A 343 -13.31 -7.74 -8.87
N GLY A 344 -13.44 -7.59 -7.55
CA GLY A 344 -13.52 -6.29 -6.89
C GLY A 344 -12.25 -5.46 -7.08
N VAL A 345 -11.08 -6.08 -6.90
CA VAL A 345 -9.78 -5.43 -7.16
C VAL A 345 -9.67 -4.98 -8.61
N VAL A 346 -9.93 -5.85 -9.59
CA VAL A 346 -9.84 -5.51 -11.02
C VAL A 346 -10.78 -4.37 -11.37
N LYS A 347 -12.00 -4.37 -10.83
CA LYS A 347 -12.96 -3.27 -11.00
C LYS A 347 -12.42 -1.95 -10.45
N ILE A 348 -11.83 -1.96 -9.26
CA ILE A 348 -11.25 -0.75 -8.64
C ILE A 348 -10.09 -0.21 -9.47
N PHE A 349 -9.14 -1.08 -9.87
CA PHE A 349 -8.04 -0.67 -10.73
C PHE A 349 -8.57 -0.03 -12.02
N LYS A 350 -9.52 -0.68 -12.70
CA LYS A 350 -10.15 -0.14 -13.90
C LYS A 350 -10.80 1.24 -13.66
N GLU A 351 -11.58 1.40 -12.58
CA GLU A 351 -12.22 2.68 -12.22
C GLU A 351 -11.18 3.80 -12.07
N TYR A 352 -10.09 3.58 -11.32
CA TYR A 352 -9.10 4.63 -11.10
C TYR A 352 -8.19 4.90 -12.30
N ILE A 353 -7.93 3.89 -13.14
CA ILE A 353 -7.23 4.09 -14.41
C ILE A 353 -8.06 4.97 -15.35
N GLN A 354 -9.38 4.76 -15.38
CA GLN A 354 -10.31 5.63 -16.12
C GLN A 354 -10.32 7.05 -15.55
N VAL A 355 -10.31 7.21 -14.23
CA VAL A 355 -10.19 8.53 -13.59
C VAL A 355 -8.89 9.25 -14.00
N ILE A 356 -7.75 8.55 -14.02
CA ILE A 356 -6.47 9.10 -14.48
C ILE A 356 -6.59 9.55 -15.95
N ASN A 357 -7.07 8.67 -16.82
CA ASN A 357 -7.22 8.97 -18.25
C ASN A 357 -8.17 10.16 -18.51
N HIS A 358 -9.28 10.25 -17.77
CA HIS A 358 -10.21 11.39 -17.86
C HIS A 358 -9.62 12.72 -17.36
N LYS A 359 -8.68 12.67 -16.41
CA LYS A 359 -7.97 13.85 -15.92
C LYS A 359 -6.85 14.30 -16.86
N SER A 360 -6.44 13.47 -17.82
CA SER A 360 -5.32 13.77 -18.71
C SER A 360 -5.61 15.01 -19.56
N SER A 361 -4.62 15.91 -19.62
CA SER A 361 -4.70 17.14 -20.39
C SER A 361 -3.86 17.01 -21.66
N VAL A 362 -4.42 17.39 -22.81
CA VAL A 362 -3.69 17.43 -24.10
C VAL A 362 -2.49 18.37 -24.10
N ARG A 363 -2.40 19.26 -23.11
CA ARG A 363 -1.25 20.17 -22.94
C ARG A 363 -0.03 19.45 -22.36
N ASP A 364 -0.25 18.36 -21.63
CA ASP A 364 0.82 17.60 -20.97
C ASP A 364 1.69 16.88 -22.02
N PRO A 365 3.02 17.02 -22.00
CA PRO A 365 3.92 16.30 -22.92
C PRO A 365 3.80 14.77 -22.82
N ASN A 366 3.28 14.23 -21.71
CA ASN A 366 3.08 12.80 -21.49
C ASN A 366 1.69 12.31 -21.89
N TYR A 367 0.81 13.18 -22.42
CA TYR A 367 -0.60 12.86 -22.71
C TYR A 367 -0.78 11.55 -23.48
N LEU A 368 -0.06 11.38 -24.60
CA LEU A 368 -0.16 10.18 -25.44
C LEU A 368 0.34 8.93 -24.71
N LYS A 369 1.47 9.02 -23.99
CA LYS A 369 2.06 7.89 -23.28
C LYS A 369 1.16 7.42 -22.13
N ILE A 370 0.56 8.36 -21.39
CA ILE A 370 -0.44 8.06 -20.36
C ILE A 370 -1.64 7.37 -20.98
N GLY A 371 -2.22 7.91 -22.06
CA GLY A 371 -3.37 7.32 -22.73
C GLY A 371 -3.11 5.87 -23.19
N ILE A 372 -1.93 5.61 -23.76
CA ILE A 372 -1.51 4.26 -24.16
C ILE A 372 -1.42 3.34 -22.94
N LYS A 373 -0.75 3.76 -21.87
CA LYS A 373 -0.58 2.94 -20.66
C LYS A 373 -1.92 2.66 -19.95
N CYS A 374 -2.80 3.66 -19.84
CA CYS A 374 -4.15 3.47 -19.32
C CYS A 374 -4.94 2.47 -20.17
N GLY A 375 -4.90 2.58 -21.50
CA GLY A 375 -5.56 1.64 -22.41
C GLY A 375 -5.03 0.22 -22.29
N GLU A 376 -3.71 0.04 -22.16
CA GLU A 376 -3.07 -1.26 -21.93
C GLU A 376 -3.59 -1.92 -20.63
N ILE A 377 -3.64 -1.15 -19.54
CA ILE A 377 -4.12 -1.65 -18.24
C ILE A 377 -5.62 -1.96 -18.29
N GLU A 378 -6.44 -1.10 -18.90
CA GLU A 378 -7.88 -1.37 -19.06
C GLU A 378 -8.13 -2.64 -19.88
N GLN A 379 -7.37 -2.82 -20.97
CA GLN A 379 -7.43 -4.05 -21.76
C GLN A 379 -6.98 -5.26 -20.95
N TYR A 380 -5.97 -5.11 -20.09
CA TYR A 380 -5.54 -6.17 -19.17
C TYR A 380 -6.66 -6.58 -18.20
N CYS A 381 -7.35 -5.60 -17.61
CA CYS A 381 -8.51 -5.83 -16.75
C CYS A 381 -9.63 -6.59 -17.49
N GLU A 382 -9.92 -6.20 -18.75
CA GLU A 382 -10.89 -6.90 -19.60
C GLU A 382 -10.44 -8.32 -19.99
N MET A 383 -9.14 -8.58 -20.12
CA MET A 383 -8.65 -9.95 -20.37
C MET A 383 -8.82 -10.86 -19.15
N ILE A 384 -8.71 -10.31 -17.93
CA ILE A 384 -8.98 -11.06 -16.69
C ILE A 384 -10.49 -11.32 -16.54
N TYR A 385 -11.31 -10.27 -16.69
CA TYR A 385 -12.77 -10.36 -16.58
C TYR A 385 -13.45 -9.71 -17.79
N PRO A 386 -13.64 -10.47 -18.89
CA PRO A 386 -14.25 -9.94 -20.10
C PRO A 386 -15.69 -9.48 -19.87
N ASN A 387 -16.06 -8.32 -20.44
CA ASN A 387 -17.45 -7.92 -20.48
C ASN A 387 -18.30 -8.97 -21.24
N LYS A 388 -19.21 -9.63 -20.51
CA LYS A 388 -20.12 -10.64 -21.08
C LYS A 388 -20.98 -10.12 -22.23
N GLN A 389 -21.30 -8.82 -22.25
CA GLN A 389 -22.08 -8.20 -23.33
C GLN A 389 -21.26 -7.99 -24.61
N ALA A 390 -19.92 -7.96 -24.50
CA ALA A 390 -19.03 -7.83 -25.65
C ALA A 390 -18.69 -9.18 -26.30
N LEU A 391 -19.09 -10.30 -25.68
CA LEU A 391 -18.87 -11.62 -26.26
C LEU A 391 -19.80 -11.83 -27.47
N PRO A 392 -19.30 -12.47 -28.55
CA PRO A 392 -20.15 -12.84 -29.67
C PRO A 392 -21.34 -13.67 -29.20
N PRO A 393 -22.57 -13.46 -29.72
CA PRO A 393 -23.75 -14.22 -29.30
C PRO A 393 -23.61 -15.75 -29.42
N SER A 394 -22.72 -16.23 -30.30
CA SER A 394 -22.42 -17.65 -30.50
C SER A 394 -21.47 -18.23 -29.45
N MET A 395 -20.77 -17.40 -28.67
CA MET A 395 -19.76 -17.82 -27.71
C MET A 395 -20.41 -18.17 -26.37
N LYS A 396 -20.54 -19.47 -26.08
CA LYS A 396 -21.10 -19.98 -24.80
C LYS A 396 -20.10 -19.95 -23.64
N SER A 397 -18.81 -20.01 -23.95
CA SER A 397 -17.72 -20.06 -22.98
C SER A 397 -16.53 -19.27 -23.48
N LEU A 398 -15.76 -18.68 -22.56
CA LEU A 398 -14.52 -18.00 -22.88
C LEU A 398 -13.47 -19.01 -23.36
N PRO A 399 -12.64 -18.67 -24.37
CA PRO A 399 -11.50 -19.49 -24.76
C PRO A 399 -10.55 -19.68 -23.58
N GLU A 400 -10.01 -20.89 -23.44
CA GLU A 400 -9.06 -21.18 -22.36
C GLU A 400 -7.72 -20.46 -22.60
N ASN A 401 -7.33 -19.62 -21.66
CA ASN A 401 -6.06 -18.91 -21.65
C ASN A 401 -5.49 -18.82 -20.21
N LYS A 402 -4.37 -18.12 -20.03
CA LYS A 402 -3.76 -17.97 -18.70
C LYS A 402 -4.72 -17.35 -17.68
N PHE A 403 -5.52 -16.37 -18.09
CA PHE A 403 -6.43 -15.64 -17.22
C PHE A 403 -7.65 -16.49 -16.84
N THR A 404 -8.28 -17.17 -17.80
CA THR A 404 -9.46 -17.99 -17.50
C THR A 404 -9.11 -19.16 -16.57
N LYS A 405 -7.92 -19.75 -16.70
CA LYS A 405 -7.41 -20.78 -15.78
C LYS A 405 -7.24 -20.23 -14.36
N ILE A 406 -6.64 -19.05 -14.24
CA ILE A 406 -6.44 -18.40 -12.95
C ILE A 406 -7.79 -18.05 -12.30
N VAL A 407 -8.71 -17.44 -13.05
CA VAL A 407 -10.05 -17.10 -12.56
C VAL A 407 -10.79 -18.35 -12.11
N ALA A 408 -10.79 -19.42 -12.92
CA ALA A 408 -11.41 -20.70 -12.54
C ALA A 408 -10.81 -21.28 -11.26
N SER A 409 -9.48 -21.20 -11.08
CA SER A 409 -8.82 -21.69 -9.87
C SER A 409 -9.17 -20.90 -8.60
N ARG A 410 -9.66 -19.66 -8.73
CA ARG A 410 -10.07 -18.81 -7.61
C ARG A 410 -11.58 -18.76 -7.37
N GLU A 411 -12.37 -19.21 -8.35
CA GLU A 411 -13.82 -18.97 -8.38
C GLU A 411 -14.51 -19.40 -7.09
N SER A 412 -14.19 -20.59 -6.55
CA SER A 412 -14.76 -21.09 -5.30
C SER A 412 -14.47 -20.18 -4.10
N ILE A 413 -13.25 -19.63 -4.05
CA ILE A 413 -12.77 -18.75 -2.98
C ILE A 413 -13.44 -17.39 -3.08
N ASP A 414 -13.36 -16.75 -4.25
CA ASP A 414 -13.93 -15.44 -4.48
C ASP A 414 -15.46 -15.46 -4.30
N LEU A 415 -16.15 -16.53 -4.72
CA LEU A 415 -17.59 -16.71 -4.46
C LEU A 415 -17.91 -16.86 -2.96
N SER A 416 -17.07 -17.56 -2.20
CA SER A 416 -17.28 -17.72 -0.75
C SER A 416 -17.19 -16.38 -0.01
N VAL A 417 -16.24 -15.53 -0.41
CA VAL A 417 -16.07 -14.18 0.15
C VAL A 417 -17.19 -13.27 -0.35
N GLN A 418 -17.58 -13.38 -1.62
CA GLN A 418 -18.65 -12.59 -2.21
C GLN A 418 -19.99 -12.80 -1.48
N ARG A 419 -20.33 -14.04 -1.11
CA ARG A 419 -21.54 -14.33 -0.29
C ARG A 419 -21.50 -13.61 1.06
N ARG A 420 -20.33 -13.52 1.70
CA ARG A 420 -20.18 -12.76 2.95
C ARG A 420 -20.39 -11.26 2.71
N ILE A 421 -19.79 -10.71 1.65
CA ILE A 421 -19.96 -9.30 1.28
C ILE A 421 -21.44 -8.99 1.03
N GLU A 422 -22.17 -9.86 0.34
CA GLU A 422 -23.61 -9.71 0.08
C GLU A 422 -24.43 -9.73 1.36
N GLN A 423 -24.13 -10.63 2.30
CA GLN A 423 -24.79 -10.68 3.60
C GLN A 423 -24.51 -9.42 4.44
N GLU A 424 -23.26 -8.95 4.47
CA GLU A 424 -22.88 -7.71 5.17
C GLU A 424 -23.59 -6.49 4.56
N ASN A 425 -23.65 -6.42 3.23
CA ASN A 425 -24.39 -5.39 2.49
C ASN A 425 -25.89 -5.41 2.81
N PHE A 426 -26.49 -6.59 2.80
CA PHE A 426 -27.91 -6.77 3.14
C PHE A 426 -28.21 -6.28 4.55
N ASN A 427 -27.43 -6.73 5.55
CA ASN A 427 -27.59 -6.33 6.94
C ASN A 427 -27.44 -4.81 7.12
N CYS A 428 -26.42 -4.22 6.50
CA CYS A 428 -26.17 -2.78 6.55
C CYS A 428 -27.34 -1.99 5.93
N ASN A 429 -27.81 -2.40 4.75
CA ASN A 429 -28.93 -1.75 4.08
C ASN A 429 -30.21 -1.83 4.92
N VAL A 430 -30.55 -3.00 5.49
CA VAL A 430 -31.74 -3.18 6.34
C VAL A 430 -31.72 -2.21 7.52
N VAL A 431 -30.59 -2.07 8.21
CA VAL A 431 -30.46 -1.14 9.35
C VAL A 431 -30.55 0.32 8.90
N LEU A 432 -29.87 0.70 7.82
CA LEU A 432 -29.92 2.07 7.29
C LEU A 432 -31.32 2.46 6.81
N PHE A 433 -32.03 1.55 6.12
CA PHE A 433 -33.43 1.75 5.73
C PHE A 433 -34.34 1.87 6.96
N GLY A 434 -34.14 1.04 7.98
CA GLY A 434 -34.89 1.12 9.24
C GLY A 434 -34.70 2.46 9.95
N ILE A 435 -33.46 2.94 10.07
CA ILE A 435 -33.16 4.26 10.64
C ILE A 435 -33.79 5.38 9.80
N GLY A 436 -33.67 5.30 8.47
CA GLY A 436 -34.27 6.28 7.56
C GLY A 436 -35.80 6.35 7.70
N ALA A 437 -36.47 5.20 7.79
CA ALA A 437 -37.92 5.12 7.99
C ALA A 437 -38.35 5.71 9.35
N LEU A 438 -37.59 5.45 10.42
CA LEU A 438 -37.85 6.03 11.74
C LEU A 438 -37.70 7.56 11.75
N ILE A 439 -36.64 8.08 11.13
CA ILE A 439 -36.43 9.53 11.01
C ILE A 439 -37.56 10.18 10.22
N LEU A 440 -37.97 9.60 9.09
CA LEU A 440 -39.10 10.11 8.29
C LEU A 440 -40.41 10.06 9.07
N SER A 441 -40.67 9.01 9.85
CA SER A 441 -41.84 8.92 10.71
C SER A 441 -41.85 9.98 11.81
N LEU A 442 -40.69 10.28 12.41
CA LEU A 442 -40.54 11.33 13.41
C LEU A 442 -40.74 12.72 12.81
N ILE A 443 -40.16 12.98 11.64
CA ILE A 443 -40.35 14.25 10.92
C ILE A 443 -41.83 14.42 10.56
N TYR A 444 -42.49 13.37 10.08
CA TYR A 444 -43.92 13.40 9.80
C TYR A 444 -44.74 13.75 11.05
N PHE A 445 -44.47 13.10 12.19
CA PHE A 445 -45.17 13.36 13.46
C PHE A 445 -44.89 14.76 14.07
N VAL A 446 -43.76 15.38 13.74
CA VAL A 446 -43.43 16.74 14.22
C VAL A 446 -44.02 17.83 13.31
N LEU A 447 -44.15 17.55 12.02
CA LEU A 447 -44.66 18.51 11.03
C LEU A 447 -46.19 18.46 10.86
N TYR A 448 -46.82 17.34 11.20
CA TYR A 448 -48.26 17.09 11.11
C TYR A 448 -48.76 16.41 12.39
#